data_AF-A0A543EFX1-F1
#
_entry.id   AF-A0A543EFX1-F1
#
_cell.length_a   1.000
_cell.length_b   1.000
_cell.length_c   1.000
_cell.angle_alpha   90.00
_cell.angle_beta   90.00
_cell.angle_gamma   90.00
#
_symmetry.space_group_name_H-M   'P 1'
#
loop_
_entity.id
_entity.type
_entity.pdbx_description
1 polymer ?
#
loop_
_entity_poly.entity_id
_entity_poly.type
_entity_poly.pdbx_seq_one_letter_code
_entity_poly.pdbx_strand_id
1 'polypeptide(L)'
;MKSKLLILCCMSVFSFSFSQMKISEREDISKINNNWRLTKTNSGTYGISDISGKIITQPVYSRINKFGEYSEDLALVKNITGTYGFINRSGTEIIPAHYELDYIKKNFSVLKKKYIK
;
A
#
# COMPACT_ATOMS: atom_id res chain seq x y z
N MET A 1 -34.08 -0.31 31.31
CA MET A 1 -32.86 0.40 31.79
C MET A 1 -31.73 0.16 30.80
N LYS A 2 -30.88 1.17 30.61
CA LYS A 2 -30.07 1.44 29.43
C LYS A 2 -29.09 0.30 29.06
N SER A 3 -29.20 -0.19 27.83
CA SER A 3 -28.09 -0.77 27.07
C SER A 3 -26.97 0.27 27.01
N LYS A 4 -25.85 -0.03 27.65
CA LYS A 4 -24.60 0.73 27.52
C LYS A 4 -23.57 -0.18 26.87
N LEU A 5 -23.52 -0.07 25.54
CA LEU A 5 -22.30 0.20 24.78
C LEU A 5 -21.00 -0.01 25.58
N LEU A 6 -20.41 -1.20 25.45
CA LEU A 6 -19.01 -1.43 25.77
C LEU A 6 -18.23 -1.65 24.47
N ILE A 7 -18.31 -0.64 23.58
CA ILE A 7 -17.30 -0.44 22.53
C ILE A 7 -16.21 0.40 23.20
N LEU A 8 -15.37 -0.26 23.98
CA LEU A 8 -14.23 0.36 24.63
C LEU A 8 -13.06 -0.62 24.51
N CYS A 9 -11.94 -0.15 23.96
CA CYS A 9 -10.63 -0.82 23.79
C CYS A 9 -10.29 -1.47 22.43
N CYS A 10 -10.79 -0.96 21.29
CA CYS A 10 -10.04 -1.10 20.02
C CYS A 10 -8.96 -0.01 19.84
N MET A 11 -8.88 0.98 20.73
CA MET A 11 -7.90 2.08 20.65
C MET A 11 -6.52 1.73 21.24
N SER A 12 -6.32 0.51 21.76
CA SER A 12 -5.10 0.13 22.51
C SER A 12 -4.12 -0.78 21.77
N VAL A 13 -4.30 -1.01 20.46
CA VAL A 13 -3.38 -1.86 19.68
C VAL A 13 -2.84 -1.17 18.44
N PHE A 14 -2.35 0.06 18.54
CA PHE A 14 -1.40 0.54 17.53
C PHE A 14 -0.33 1.48 18.10
N SER A 15 0.13 1.19 19.32
CA SER A 15 1.54 1.40 19.64
C SER A 15 2.36 0.32 18.93
N PHE A 16 2.16 0.15 17.61
CA PHE A 16 3.02 -0.73 16.82
C PHE A 16 4.37 -0.06 16.83
N SER A 17 5.25 -0.61 17.66
CA SER A 17 6.61 -0.15 17.84
C SER A 17 7.23 0.05 16.47
N PHE A 18 7.39 1.32 16.06
CA PHE A 18 8.08 1.70 14.82
C PHE A 18 9.52 1.13 14.77
N SER A 19 10.03 0.64 15.91
CA SER A 19 11.33 0.01 16.14
C SER A 19 11.64 -1.26 15.32
N GLN A 20 10.76 -1.74 14.43
CA GLN A 20 10.91 -3.06 13.80
C GLN A 20 10.78 -3.08 12.28
N MET A 21 10.65 -1.93 11.60
CA MET A 21 10.50 -1.88 10.14
C MET A 21 11.82 -1.49 9.45
N LYS A 22 12.22 -2.26 8.44
CA LYS A 22 13.40 -1.94 7.61
C LYS A 22 13.01 -0.91 6.56
N ILE A 23 13.57 0.28 6.66
CA ILE A 23 13.39 1.37 5.70
C ILE A 23 14.53 1.31 4.67
N SER A 24 14.21 1.43 3.40
CA SER A 24 15.17 1.35 2.30
C SER A 24 14.85 2.36 1.20
N GLU A 25 15.89 2.97 0.64
CA GLU A 25 15.74 3.89 -0.48
C GLU A 25 15.50 3.12 -1.79
N ARG A 26 14.54 3.60 -2.58
CA ARG A 26 14.23 3.08 -3.90
C ARG A 26 14.04 4.26 -4.84
N GLU A 27 14.80 4.28 -5.92
CA GLU A 27 14.91 5.45 -6.82
C GLU A 27 13.55 5.90 -7.40
N ASP A 28 12.68 4.97 -7.79
CA ASP A 28 11.36 5.33 -8.34
C ASP A 28 10.42 5.93 -7.28
N ILE A 29 10.58 5.55 -6.01
CA ILE A 29 9.84 6.14 -4.90
C ILE A 29 10.40 7.52 -4.56
N SER A 30 11.74 7.66 -4.51
CA SER A 30 12.37 8.94 -4.19
C SER A 30 12.16 10.00 -5.27
N LYS A 31 11.97 9.59 -6.54
CA LYS A 31 11.54 10.48 -7.63
C LYS A 31 10.14 11.07 -7.41
N ILE A 32 9.24 10.36 -6.74
CA ILE A 32 7.89 10.85 -6.42
C ILE A 32 7.96 11.82 -5.24
N ASN A 33 8.65 11.41 -4.18
CA ASN A 33 8.91 12.22 -3.02
C ASN A 33 10.24 11.81 -2.40
N ASN A 34 11.16 12.78 -2.29
CA ASN A 34 12.51 12.57 -1.80
C ASN A 34 12.59 11.99 -0.37
N ASN A 35 11.55 12.16 0.44
CA ASN A 35 11.47 11.63 1.80
C ASN A 35 10.83 10.25 1.86
N TRP A 36 10.23 9.74 0.78
CA TRP A 36 9.58 8.44 0.80
C TRP A 36 10.59 7.31 0.65
N ARG A 37 10.31 6.20 1.32
CA ARG A 37 11.15 5.03 1.39
C ARG A 37 10.29 3.78 1.29
N LEU A 38 10.85 2.75 0.65
CA LEU A 38 10.26 1.42 0.67
C LEU A 38 10.48 0.84 2.06
N THR A 39 9.39 0.41 2.70
CA THR A 39 9.47 -0.06 4.07
C THR A 39 8.97 -1.50 4.16
N LYS A 40 9.77 -2.34 4.83
CA LYS A 40 9.54 -3.78 4.97
C LYS A 40 9.35 -4.15 6.44
N THR A 41 8.29 -4.90 6.74
CA THR A 41 8.04 -5.45 8.08
C THR A 41 8.88 -6.70 8.32
N ASN A 42 8.98 -7.12 9.59
CA ASN A 42 9.59 -8.40 9.95
C ASN A 42 8.86 -9.61 9.37
N SER A 43 7.56 -9.51 9.09
CA SER A 43 6.79 -10.56 8.42
C SER A 43 7.02 -10.60 6.89
N GLY A 44 7.79 -9.66 6.34
CA GLY A 44 8.17 -9.64 4.94
C GLY A 44 7.21 -8.90 4.01
N THR A 45 6.25 -8.15 4.56
CA THR A 45 5.35 -7.29 3.78
C THR A 45 5.93 -5.90 3.56
N TYR A 46 5.50 -5.24 2.49
CA TYR A 46 6.02 -3.97 1.99
C TYR A 46 4.95 -2.89 2.01
N GLY A 47 5.38 -1.68 2.35
CA GLY A 47 4.63 -0.43 2.31
C GLY A 47 5.55 0.72 1.92
N ILE A 48 5.04 1.94 2.08
CA ILE A 48 5.82 3.16 1.88
C ILE A 48 5.71 3.96 3.18
N SER A 49 6.85 4.39 3.70
CA SER A 49 6.88 5.37 4.79
C SER A 49 7.73 6.57 4.38
N ASP A 50 7.63 7.66 5.11
CA ASP A 50 8.67 8.67 5.04
C ASP A 50 9.91 8.25 5.86
N ILE A 51 10.98 9.06 5.80
CA ILE A 51 12.22 8.88 6.56
C ILE A 51 12.04 8.96 8.08
N SER A 52 10.96 9.56 8.58
CA SER A 52 10.62 9.60 10.01
C SER A 52 9.91 8.32 10.48
N GLY A 53 9.55 7.44 9.54
CA GLY A 53 8.78 6.23 9.79
C GLY A 53 7.27 6.41 9.67
N LYS A 54 6.76 7.61 9.36
CA LYS A 54 5.33 7.83 9.15
C LYS A 54 4.85 7.02 7.96
N ILE A 55 3.83 6.19 8.17
CA ILE A 55 3.27 5.33 7.13
C ILE A 55 2.49 6.17 6.12
N ILE A 56 2.86 6.03 4.85
CA ILE A 56 2.17 6.60 3.68
C ILE A 56 1.29 5.53 3.05
N THR A 57 1.85 4.35 2.81
CA THR A 57 1.15 3.15 2.34
C THR A 57 1.36 2.05 3.37
N GLN A 58 0.27 1.48 3.88
CA GLN A 58 0.34 0.41 4.87
C GLN A 58 1.18 -0.76 4.36
N PRO A 59 2.06 -1.35 5.18
CA PRO A 59 2.94 -2.42 4.74
C PRO A 59 2.23 -3.77 4.74
N VAL A 60 1.23 -3.94 3.87
CA VAL A 60 0.37 -5.13 3.79
C VAL A 60 0.59 -5.94 2.50
N TYR A 61 1.46 -5.47 1.61
CA TYR A 61 1.68 -6.08 0.30
C TYR A 61 2.85 -7.06 0.33
N SER A 62 2.75 -8.17 -0.37
CA SER A 62 3.91 -9.05 -0.62
C SER A 62 4.90 -8.43 -1.61
N ARG A 63 4.44 -7.48 -2.44
CA ARG A 63 5.27 -6.73 -3.40
C ARG A 63 4.64 -5.38 -3.77
N ILE A 64 5.48 -4.37 -3.93
CA ILE A 64 5.15 -3.08 -4.59
C ILE A 64 6.10 -2.94 -5.79
N ASN A 65 5.57 -2.96 -7.01
CA ASN A 65 6.35 -2.77 -8.23
C ASN A 65 6.80 -1.31 -8.39
N LYS A 66 7.58 -1.03 -9.45
CA LYS A 66 7.96 0.34 -9.78
C LYS A 66 6.73 1.13 -10.25
N PHE A 67 6.72 2.43 -9.95
CA PHE A 67 5.76 3.33 -10.58
C PHE A 67 6.03 3.45 -12.08
N GLY A 68 4.97 3.56 -12.88
CA GLY A 68 5.09 3.79 -14.33
C GLY A 68 4.98 2.55 -15.21
N GLU A 69 4.86 1.34 -14.65
CA GLU A 69 4.75 0.11 -15.47
C GLU A 69 3.44 0.04 -16.28
N TYR A 70 2.33 0.52 -15.71
CA TYR A 70 1.01 0.53 -16.37
C TYR A 70 0.53 1.93 -16.73
N SER A 71 0.85 2.91 -15.88
CA SER A 71 0.54 4.32 -16.03
C SER A 71 1.52 5.09 -15.17
N GLU A 72 1.89 6.30 -15.59
CA GLU A 72 2.97 7.10 -14.99
C GLU A 72 2.83 7.27 -13.46
N ASP A 73 1.60 7.38 -12.97
CA ASP A 73 1.28 7.63 -11.57
C ASP A 73 0.96 6.38 -10.74
N LEU A 74 1.03 5.18 -11.33
CA LEU A 74 0.57 3.94 -10.69
C LEU A 74 1.70 2.94 -10.48
N ALA A 75 1.68 2.30 -9.31
CA ALA A 75 2.47 1.11 -9.03
C ALA A 75 1.53 -0.08 -8.82
N LEU A 76 1.84 -1.19 -9.51
CA LEU A 76 1.18 -2.48 -9.29
C LEU A 76 1.59 -3.01 -7.91
N VAL A 77 0.62 -3.42 -7.11
CA VAL A 77 0.85 -4.06 -5.80
C VAL A 77 0.30 -5.47 -5.81
N LYS A 78 0.96 -6.36 -5.05
CA LYS A 78 0.52 -7.73 -4.85
C LYS A 78 0.24 -7.94 -3.37
N ASN A 79 -0.95 -8.40 -3.01
CA ASN A 79 -1.26 -8.74 -1.63
C ASN A 79 -0.60 -10.08 -1.22
N ILE A 80 -0.81 -10.51 0.01
CA ILE A 80 -0.25 -11.78 0.51
C ILE A 80 -0.94 -13.03 -0.05
N THR A 81 -2.19 -12.93 -0.53
CA THR A 81 -2.94 -14.07 -1.09
C THR A 81 -2.64 -14.32 -2.57
N GLY A 82 -1.94 -13.40 -3.23
CA GLY A 82 -1.50 -13.55 -4.62
C GLY A 82 -2.25 -12.69 -5.64
N THR A 83 -3.24 -11.91 -5.21
CA THR A 83 -3.97 -10.98 -6.06
C THR A 83 -3.34 -9.59 -6.11
N TYR A 84 -3.75 -8.81 -7.09
CA TYR A 84 -3.10 -7.58 -7.52
C TYR A 84 -4.06 -6.40 -7.55
N GLY A 85 -3.49 -5.22 -7.33
CA GLY A 85 -4.17 -3.93 -7.33
C GLY A 85 -3.19 -2.81 -7.69
N PHE A 86 -3.58 -1.56 -7.45
CA PHE A 86 -2.73 -0.41 -7.74
C PHE A 86 -2.77 0.63 -6.62
N ILE A 87 -1.59 1.15 -6.28
CA ILE A 87 -1.44 2.37 -5.50
C ILE A 87 -1.04 3.53 -6.42
N ASN A 88 -1.45 4.75 -6.07
CA ASN A 88 -1.11 5.97 -6.77
C ASN A 88 0.12 6.69 -6.15
N ARG A 89 0.54 7.81 -6.72
CA ARG A 89 1.62 8.67 -6.19
C ARG A 89 1.32 9.34 -4.84
N SER A 90 0.09 9.30 -4.32
CA SER A 90 -0.22 9.66 -2.92
C SER A 90 -0.07 8.49 -1.95
N GLY A 91 0.33 7.30 -2.45
CA GLY A 91 0.46 6.08 -1.67
C GLY A 91 -0.89 5.44 -1.31
N THR A 92 -1.97 5.90 -1.94
CA THR A 92 -3.33 5.42 -1.73
C THR A 92 -3.62 4.27 -2.67
N GLU A 93 -4.20 3.18 -2.14
CA GLU A 93 -4.75 2.11 -2.98
C GLU A 93 -5.99 2.63 -3.71
N ILE A 94 -5.89 2.73 -5.04
CA ILE A 94 -6.98 3.21 -5.89
C ILE A 94 -7.69 2.07 -6.61
N ILE A 95 -6.99 0.96 -6.87
CA ILE A 95 -7.58 -0.27 -7.40
C ILE A 95 -7.30 -1.35 -6.36
N PRO A 96 -8.34 -1.90 -5.70
CA PRO A 96 -8.17 -2.91 -4.67
C PRO A 96 -7.39 -4.13 -5.14
N ALA A 97 -6.55 -4.68 -4.27
CA ALA A 97 -5.70 -5.81 -4.59
C ALA A 97 -6.43 -7.18 -4.63
N HIS A 98 -7.49 -7.29 -5.44
CA HIS A 98 -8.38 -8.46 -5.52
C HIS A 98 -8.39 -9.14 -6.90
N TYR A 99 -7.58 -8.66 -7.83
CA TYR A 99 -7.61 -9.14 -9.21
C TYR A 99 -6.46 -10.11 -9.49
N GLU A 100 -6.71 -11.11 -10.34
CA GLU A 100 -5.62 -11.88 -10.93
C GLU A 100 -4.80 -11.03 -11.88
N LEU A 101 -3.51 -11.36 -12.04
CA LEU A 101 -2.61 -10.62 -12.91
C LEU A 101 -3.09 -10.61 -14.36
N ASP A 102 -3.57 -11.75 -14.85
CA ASP A 102 -4.05 -11.88 -16.24
C ASP A 102 -5.35 -11.09 -16.48
N TYR A 103 -6.19 -10.95 -15.44
CA TYR A 103 -7.35 -10.07 -15.51
C TYR A 103 -6.93 -8.61 -15.65
N ILE A 104 -5.97 -8.14 -14.85
CA ILE A 104 -5.43 -6.77 -14.94
C ILE A 104 -4.85 -6.51 -16.33
N LYS A 105 -4.00 -7.41 -16.84
CA LYS A 105 -3.38 -7.28 -18.17
C LYS A 105 -4.41 -7.09 -19.29
N LYS A 106 -5.50 -7.85 -19.24
CA LYS A 106 -6.57 -7.80 -20.25
C LYS A 106 -7.52 -6.61 -20.07
N ASN A 107 -7.75 -6.17 -18.84
CA ASN A 107 -8.82 -5.24 -18.50
C ASN A 107 -8.35 -3.92 -17.88
N PHE A 108 -7.07 -3.56 -18.00
CA PHE A 108 -6.53 -2.36 -17.35
C PHE A 108 -7.30 -1.09 -17.72
N SER A 109 -7.67 -0.88 -19.00
CA SER A 109 -8.45 0.28 -19.43
C SER A 109 -9.83 0.36 -18.78
N VAL A 110 -10.48 -0.79 -18.57
CA VAL A 110 -11.80 -0.90 -17.90
C VAL A 110 -11.66 -0.59 -16.42
N LEU A 111 -10.64 -1.17 -15.77
CA LEU A 111 -10.32 -0.89 -14.37
C LEU A 111 -9.96 0.59 -14.15
N LYS A 112 -9.13 1.16 -15.04
CA LYS A 112 -8.77 2.57 -15.01
C LYS A 112 -10.03 3.43 -15.07
N LYS A 113 -10.92 3.23 -16.03
CA LYS A 113 -12.19 3.97 -16.12
C LYS A 113 -13.11 3.78 -14.89
N LYS A 114 -13.10 2.60 -14.28
CA LYS A 114 -13.93 2.28 -13.12
C LYS A 114 -13.45 2.97 -11.84
N TYR A 115 -12.14 3.00 -11.61
CA TYR A 115 -11.53 3.44 -10.36
C TYR A 115 -10.89 4.83 -10.42
N ILE A 116 -10.55 5.30 -11.62
CA ILE A 116 -9.83 6.54 -11.88
C ILE A 116 -10.69 7.36 -12.84
N LYS A 117 -11.19 8.50 -12.35
CA LYS A 117 -11.99 9.44 -13.14
C LYS A 117 -11.12 10.19 -14.14
#